data_AF-A0A540XAY4-F1
#
_entry.id   AF-A0A540XAY4-F1
#
_cell.length_a   1.000
_cell.length_b   1.000
_cell.length_c   1.000
_cell.angle_alpha   90.00
_cell.angle_beta   90.00
_cell.angle_gamma   90.00
#
_symmetry.space_group_name_H-M   'P 1'
#
loop_
_entity.id
_entity.type
_entity.pdbx_description
1 polymer ?
#
loop_
_entity_poly.entity_id
_entity_poly.type
_entity_poly.pdbx_seq_one_letter_code
_entity_poly.pdbx_strand_id
1 'polypeptide(L)'
;MPLHFVKNPEALQPAGAHVGRISAGISSKQQLMNVLEAALRLPAHFGQNWDALLDVLRDLSWLPAGKVTLLHDELPTLSTEDLGAYVHVLEEASRSWRPGDAYSLDVVFPQSCRHQVLAPLADIRPRSPWRRLKAELARAGSLPYPVQDEFTSLKAEGFDFVMNIVEQRDGSTRQLVNALSVAFTMRSWDRIRLARALPSLCIHEEAGLRETAVRILVILLNLNRRAPGERIPYDDARSCAALLREALALGVQENTEAFAREYLALTP
;
A
#
# COMPACT_ATOMS: atom_id res chain seq x y z
N MET A 1 -26.20 10.35 -0.28
CA MET A 1 -25.28 9.30 -0.76
C MET A 1 -24.36 9.98 -1.75
N PRO A 2 -23.03 9.94 -1.56
CA PRO A 2 -22.13 10.88 -2.23
C PRO A 2 -21.69 10.47 -3.65
N LEU A 3 -22.04 9.23 -4.05
CA LEU A 3 -21.93 8.76 -5.43
C LEU A 3 -23.27 8.90 -6.15
N HIS A 4 -23.25 9.57 -7.29
CA HIS A 4 -24.41 9.84 -8.13
C HIS A 4 -24.31 9.11 -9.47
N PHE A 5 -25.46 8.66 -9.98
CA PHE A 5 -25.54 7.90 -11.23
C PHE A 5 -26.55 8.55 -12.17
N VAL A 6 -26.11 8.92 -13.37
CA VAL A 6 -26.91 9.69 -14.34
C VAL A 6 -26.92 9.04 -15.71
N LYS A 7 -28.01 9.17 -16.48
CA LYS A 7 -28.13 8.53 -17.81
C LYS A 7 -27.11 9.05 -18.81
N ASN A 8 -27.01 10.38 -18.93
CA ASN A 8 -26.12 11.06 -19.89
C ASN A 8 -25.18 12.00 -19.12
N PRO A 9 -24.07 11.50 -18.56
CA PRO A 9 -23.11 12.35 -17.84
C PRO A 9 -22.46 13.37 -18.78
N GLU A 10 -22.32 13.02 -20.06
CA GLU A 10 -21.64 13.85 -21.04
C GLU A 10 -22.33 15.20 -21.33
N ALA A 11 -23.66 15.23 -21.21
CA ALA A 11 -24.51 16.41 -21.37
C ALA A 11 -24.76 17.15 -20.05
N LEU A 12 -24.27 16.62 -18.92
CA LEU A 12 -24.45 17.23 -17.61
C LEU A 12 -23.48 18.39 -17.44
N GLN A 13 -24.01 19.54 -17.01
CA GLN A 13 -23.23 20.67 -16.53
C GLN A 13 -23.54 20.86 -15.05
N PRO A 14 -22.78 20.22 -14.15
CA PRO A 14 -22.98 20.37 -12.71
C PRO A 14 -22.77 21.83 -12.32
N ALA A 15 -23.70 22.40 -11.57
CA ALA A 15 -23.47 23.66 -10.88
C ALA A 15 -22.50 23.41 -9.71
N GLY A 16 -21.45 24.21 -9.61
CA GLY A 16 -20.44 24.09 -8.57
C GLY A 16 -19.28 25.06 -8.74
N ALA A 17 -18.41 25.10 -7.74
CA ALA A 17 -17.20 25.91 -7.75
C ALA A 17 -16.13 25.36 -8.70
N HIS A 18 -16.09 24.03 -8.90
CA HIS A 18 -15.20 23.37 -9.86
C HIS A 18 -15.82 22.07 -10.38
N VAL A 19 -15.60 21.77 -11.66
CA VAL A 19 -16.00 20.50 -12.28
C VAL A 19 -14.77 19.86 -12.93
N GLY A 20 -14.30 18.76 -12.34
CA GLY A 20 -13.27 17.90 -12.93
C GLY A 20 -13.95 16.83 -13.77
N ARG A 21 -13.57 16.70 -15.04
CA ARG A 21 -14.17 15.72 -15.95
C ARG A 21 -13.15 14.66 -16.35
N ILE A 22 -13.51 13.40 -16.17
CA ILE A 22 -12.74 12.22 -16.53
C ILE A 22 -13.29 11.70 -17.86
N SER A 23 -12.48 11.85 -18.90
CA SER A 23 -12.81 11.44 -20.27
C SER A 23 -12.93 9.91 -20.39
N ALA A 24 -13.63 9.46 -21.42
CA ALA A 24 -13.71 8.06 -21.79
C ALA A 24 -12.33 7.48 -22.23
N GLY A 25 -12.25 6.15 -22.35
CA GLY A 25 -11.07 5.47 -22.91
C GLY A 25 -9.87 5.33 -21.98
N ILE A 26 -10.05 5.55 -20.67
CA ILE A 26 -8.99 5.33 -19.67
C ILE A 26 -8.83 3.83 -19.43
N SER A 27 -7.62 3.31 -19.66
CA SER A 27 -7.34 1.86 -19.66
C SER A 27 -6.20 1.46 -18.71
N SER A 28 -5.65 2.40 -17.95
CA SER A 28 -4.60 2.13 -16.98
C SER A 28 -4.65 3.11 -15.80
N LYS A 29 -4.11 2.66 -14.65
CA LYS A 29 -3.95 3.49 -13.45
C LYS A 29 -3.17 4.77 -13.74
N GLN A 30 -2.06 4.68 -14.48
CA GLN A 30 -1.24 5.85 -14.78
C GLN A 30 -1.99 6.88 -15.63
N GLN A 31 -2.73 6.44 -16.65
CA GLN A 31 -3.58 7.33 -17.45
C GLN A 31 -4.64 8.01 -16.58
N LEU A 32 -5.29 7.25 -15.69
CA LEU A 32 -6.28 7.79 -14.78
C LEU A 32 -5.68 8.86 -13.85
N MET A 33 -4.51 8.60 -13.25
CA MET A 33 -3.82 9.56 -12.38
C MET A 33 -3.50 10.86 -13.11
N ASN A 34 -2.97 10.78 -14.33
CA ASN A 34 -2.66 11.95 -15.15
C ASN A 34 -3.92 12.77 -15.48
N VAL A 35 -5.03 12.10 -15.80
CA VAL A 35 -6.30 12.77 -16.10
C VAL A 35 -6.89 13.40 -14.84
N LEU A 36 -6.82 12.75 -13.69
CA LEU A 36 -7.25 13.31 -12.40
C LEU A 36 -6.43 14.55 -12.02
N GLU A 37 -5.11 14.48 -12.19
CA GLU A 37 -4.19 15.59 -11.94
C GLU A 37 -4.58 16.82 -12.74
N ALA A 38 -4.82 16.65 -14.04
CA ALA A 38 -5.27 17.73 -14.91
C ALA A 38 -6.69 18.21 -14.56
N ALA A 39 -7.63 17.29 -14.36
CA ALA A 39 -9.05 17.60 -14.14
C ALA A 39 -9.30 18.36 -12.84
N LEU A 40 -8.54 18.07 -11.78
CA LEU A 40 -8.67 18.68 -10.46
C LEU A 40 -7.59 19.72 -10.16
N ARG A 41 -6.73 20.03 -11.14
CA ARG A 41 -5.60 20.96 -10.99
C ARG A 41 -4.77 20.62 -9.75
N LEU A 42 -4.46 19.33 -9.59
CA LEU A 42 -3.80 18.85 -8.37
C LEU A 42 -2.42 19.50 -8.21
N PRO A 43 -1.94 19.68 -6.97
CA PRO A 43 -0.63 20.28 -6.72
C PRO A 43 0.51 19.46 -7.35
N ALA A 44 1.63 20.13 -7.68
CA ALA A 44 2.81 19.49 -8.29
C ALA A 44 3.45 18.38 -7.43
N HIS A 45 3.13 18.31 -6.14
CA HIS A 45 3.59 17.25 -5.23
C HIS A 45 2.62 16.05 -5.15
N PHE A 46 1.64 15.96 -6.05
CA PHE A 46 0.72 14.84 -6.11
C PHE A 46 1.45 13.52 -6.40
N GLY A 47 1.45 12.59 -5.45
CA GLY A 47 2.24 11.35 -5.49
C GLY A 47 1.75 10.25 -6.43
N GLN A 48 0.76 10.52 -7.30
CA GLN A 48 0.22 9.61 -8.32
C GLN A 48 -0.09 8.16 -7.87
N ASN A 49 -0.54 8.01 -6.63
CA ASN A 49 -0.98 6.73 -6.05
C ASN A 49 -2.35 6.91 -5.37
N TRP A 50 -3.01 5.81 -5.01
CA TRP A 50 -4.38 5.83 -4.48
C TRP A 50 -4.51 6.60 -3.17
N ASP A 51 -3.48 6.59 -2.33
CA ASP A 51 -3.50 7.32 -1.06
C ASP A 51 -3.25 8.80 -1.27
N ALA A 52 -2.29 9.16 -2.13
CA ALA A 52 -2.09 10.53 -2.54
C ALA A 52 -3.38 11.12 -3.12
N LEU A 53 -4.15 10.31 -3.88
CA LEU A 53 -5.45 10.71 -4.42
C LEU A 53 -6.49 10.93 -3.31
N LEU A 54 -6.52 10.08 -2.28
CA LEU A 54 -7.42 10.28 -1.14
C LEU A 54 -7.06 11.56 -0.38
N ASP A 55 -5.78 11.81 -0.12
CA ASP A 55 -5.30 12.98 0.62
C ASP A 55 -5.68 14.27 -0.12
N VAL A 56 -5.42 14.35 -1.43
CA VAL A 56 -5.79 15.52 -2.24
C VAL A 56 -7.30 15.68 -2.44
N LEU A 57 -8.11 14.61 -2.35
CA LEU A 57 -9.57 14.73 -2.43
C LEU A 57 -10.20 15.13 -1.08
N ARG A 58 -9.43 15.07 0.02
CA ARG A 58 -9.80 15.50 1.37
C ARG A 58 -9.36 16.92 1.72
N ASP A 59 -8.46 17.47 0.94
CA ASP A 59 -8.07 18.88 1.01
C ASP A 59 -8.15 19.45 -0.40
N LEU A 60 -9.19 20.24 -0.69
CA LEU A 60 -9.38 20.87 -2.00
C LEU A 60 -9.05 22.37 -1.97
N SER A 61 -8.21 22.79 -1.03
CA SER A 61 -7.97 24.20 -0.70
C SER A 61 -7.38 25.04 -1.84
N TRP A 62 -6.75 24.42 -2.85
CA TRP A 62 -6.28 25.11 -4.08
C TRP A 62 -7.38 25.40 -5.09
N LEU A 63 -8.57 24.79 -4.96
CA LEU A 63 -9.72 25.10 -5.81
C LEU A 63 -10.57 26.22 -5.18
N PRO A 64 -11.39 26.92 -5.98
CA PRO A 64 -12.39 27.84 -5.44
C PRO A 64 -13.29 27.11 -4.44
N ALA A 65 -13.52 27.74 -3.28
CA ALA A 65 -14.37 27.19 -2.23
C ALA A 65 -15.79 26.93 -2.74
N GLY A 66 -16.35 25.80 -2.32
CA GLY A 66 -17.69 25.36 -2.67
C GLY A 66 -17.71 23.94 -3.22
N LYS A 67 -18.75 23.64 -4.00
CA LYS A 67 -19.01 22.30 -4.50
C LYS A 67 -18.07 21.93 -5.64
N VAL A 68 -17.27 20.89 -5.44
CA VAL A 68 -16.44 20.26 -6.47
C VAL A 68 -17.16 19.01 -6.98
N THR A 69 -17.34 18.90 -8.30
CA THR A 69 -17.94 17.71 -8.92
C THR A 69 -16.90 16.98 -9.77
N LEU A 70 -16.66 15.70 -9.47
CA LEU A 70 -15.86 14.81 -10.31
C LEU A 70 -16.79 13.97 -11.19
N LEU A 71 -16.82 14.28 -12.48
CA LEU A 71 -17.73 13.69 -13.45
C LEU A 71 -17.00 12.69 -14.36
N HIS A 72 -17.55 11.49 -14.48
CA HIS A 72 -17.04 10.44 -15.35
C HIS A 72 -17.91 10.31 -16.61
N ASP A 73 -17.29 10.43 -17.78
CA ASP A 73 -17.95 10.12 -19.05
C ASP A 73 -18.13 8.61 -19.23
N GLU A 74 -17.14 7.83 -18.80
CA GLU A 74 -17.13 6.38 -18.78
C GLU A 74 -16.46 5.89 -17.49
N LEU A 75 -16.77 4.66 -17.07
CA LEU A 75 -16.00 4.01 -16.02
C LEU A 75 -14.61 3.62 -16.57
N PRO A 76 -13.49 4.01 -15.94
CA PRO A 76 -12.17 3.57 -16.37
C PRO A 76 -12.05 2.04 -16.43
N THR A 77 -11.49 1.52 -17.52
CA THR A 77 -11.24 0.08 -17.70
C THR A 77 -9.95 -0.29 -16.97
N LEU A 78 -10.06 -0.59 -15.68
CA LEU A 78 -8.94 -0.95 -14.80
C LEU A 78 -8.98 -2.44 -14.42
N SER A 79 -7.90 -2.93 -13.80
CA SER A 79 -7.92 -4.22 -13.12
C SER A 79 -9.00 -4.23 -12.01
N THR A 80 -9.51 -5.40 -11.64
CA THR A 80 -10.51 -5.52 -10.56
C THR A 80 -10.02 -4.91 -9.24
N GLU A 81 -8.73 -5.04 -8.95
CA GLU A 81 -8.08 -4.49 -7.77
C GLU A 81 -8.01 -2.95 -7.83
N ASP A 82 -7.50 -2.40 -8.93
CA ASP A 82 -7.40 -0.95 -9.12
C ASP A 82 -8.76 -0.26 -9.19
N LEU A 83 -9.75 -0.88 -9.85
CA LEU A 83 -11.11 -0.36 -9.89
C LEU A 83 -11.72 -0.32 -8.48
N GLY A 84 -11.52 -1.38 -7.70
CA GLY A 84 -11.96 -1.42 -6.30
C GLY A 84 -11.30 -0.33 -5.47
N ALA A 85 -9.99 -0.19 -5.57
CA ALA A 85 -9.23 0.85 -4.86
C ALA A 85 -9.72 2.25 -5.23
N TYR A 86 -9.88 2.53 -6.52
CA TYR A 86 -10.35 3.81 -7.04
C TYR A 86 -11.72 4.18 -6.50
N VAL A 87 -12.70 3.27 -6.61
CA VAL A 87 -14.07 3.52 -6.14
C VAL A 87 -14.08 3.76 -4.63
N HIS A 88 -13.32 3.00 -3.84
CA HIS A 88 -13.21 3.25 -2.39
C HIS A 88 -12.55 4.59 -2.07
N VAL A 89 -11.57 5.07 -2.85
CA VAL A 89 -11.00 6.43 -2.69
C VAL A 89 -12.07 7.49 -2.86
N LEU A 90 -12.81 7.41 -3.95
CA LEU A 90 -13.87 8.38 -4.27
C LEU A 90 -14.99 8.38 -3.23
N GLU A 91 -15.42 7.19 -2.82
CA GLU A 91 -16.46 7.00 -1.81
C GLU A 91 -16.04 7.58 -0.45
N GLU A 92 -14.82 7.25 0.01
CA GLU A 92 -14.32 7.69 1.31
C GLU A 92 -14.05 9.20 1.33
N ALA A 93 -13.44 9.75 0.28
CA ALA A 93 -13.17 11.18 0.17
C ALA A 93 -14.48 11.98 0.18
N SER A 94 -15.47 11.56 -0.61
CA SER A 94 -16.75 12.25 -0.70
C SER A 94 -17.58 12.16 0.59
N ARG A 95 -17.45 11.10 1.39
CA ARG A 95 -18.03 11.00 2.74
C ARG A 95 -17.32 11.83 3.81
N SER A 96 -16.07 12.23 3.59
CA SER A 96 -15.27 12.90 4.62
C SER A 96 -15.69 14.36 4.89
N TRP A 97 -16.32 14.99 3.90
CA TRP A 97 -16.83 16.36 3.97
C TRP A 97 -18.16 16.43 4.73
N ARG A 98 -18.28 17.39 5.65
CA ARG A 98 -19.46 17.61 6.50
C ARG A 98 -20.32 18.76 5.95
N PRO A 99 -21.64 18.75 6.21
CA PRO A 99 -22.48 19.90 5.92
C PRO A 99 -21.95 21.16 6.61
N GLY A 100 -21.69 22.21 5.82
CA GLY A 100 -21.15 23.49 6.32
C GLY A 100 -19.63 23.65 6.14
N ASP A 101 -18.91 22.62 5.70
CA ASP A 101 -17.52 22.76 5.29
C ASP A 101 -17.41 23.71 4.09
N ALA A 102 -16.24 24.35 3.95
CA ALA A 102 -15.95 25.26 2.83
C ALA A 102 -15.96 24.54 1.46
N TYR A 103 -15.83 23.22 1.47
CA TYR A 103 -15.79 22.37 0.28
C TYR A 103 -16.74 21.19 0.44
N SER A 104 -17.20 20.66 -0.69
CA SER A 104 -17.89 19.38 -0.78
C SER A 104 -17.50 18.67 -2.06
N LEU A 105 -17.42 17.34 -2.03
CA LEU A 105 -17.08 16.53 -3.20
C LEU A 105 -18.25 15.65 -3.62
N ASP A 106 -18.79 15.90 -4.80
CA ASP A 106 -19.75 15.01 -5.47
C ASP A 106 -19.04 14.21 -6.56
N VAL A 107 -19.33 12.92 -6.62
CA VAL A 107 -18.78 12.04 -7.66
C VAL A 107 -19.92 11.50 -8.52
N VAL A 108 -19.82 11.70 -9.83
CA VAL A 108 -20.87 11.36 -10.80
C VAL A 108 -20.35 10.32 -11.78
N PHE A 109 -21.14 9.26 -11.96
CA PHE A 109 -20.89 8.17 -12.89
C PHE A 109 -22.05 7.98 -13.88
N PRO A 110 -21.80 7.35 -15.05
CA PRO A 110 -22.87 6.86 -15.91
C PRO A 110 -23.76 5.84 -15.19
N GLN A 111 -25.07 5.89 -15.39
CA GLN A 111 -26.02 4.96 -14.78
C GLN A 111 -25.77 3.51 -15.21
N SER A 112 -25.26 3.31 -16.43
CA SER A 112 -24.91 2.00 -16.99
C SER A 112 -23.86 1.25 -16.15
N CYS A 113 -22.95 1.95 -15.47
CA CYS A 113 -21.88 1.33 -14.69
C CYS A 113 -22.22 1.15 -13.20
N ARG A 114 -23.45 1.47 -12.78
CA ARG A 114 -23.87 1.44 -11.37
C ARG A 114 -23.52 0.15 -10.64
N HIS A 115 -23.79 -1.01 -11.25
CA HIS A 115 -23.47 -2.30 -10.63
C HIS A 115 -21.97 -2.48 -10.43
N GLN A 116 -21.15 -2.11 -11.44
CA GLN A 116 -19.69 -2.24 -11.38
C GLN A 116 -19.07 -1.30 -10.34
N VAL A 117 -19.65 -0.10 -10.14
CA VAL A 117 -19.23 0.84 -9.10
C VAL A 117 -19.69 0.39 -7.71
N LEU A 118 -20.90 -0.15 -7.57
CA LEU A 118 -21.41 -0.54 -6.25
C LEU A 118 -20.91 -1.91 -5.77
N ALA A 119 -20.57 -2.83 -6.68
CA ALA A 119 -20.11 -4.17 -6.30
C ALA A 119 -18.85 -4.18 -5.41
N PRO A 120 -17.81 -3.36 -5.68
CA PRO A 120 -16.67 -3.23 -4.77
C PRO A 120 -17.03 -2.69 -3.39
N LEU A 121 -18.06 -1.83 -3.30
CA LEU A 121 -18.50 -1.19 -2.05
C LEU A 121 -19.43 -2.06 -1.19
N ALA A 122 -20.11 -3.03 -1.80
CA ALA A 122 -21.00 -3.96 -1.11
C ALA A 122 -20.22 -5.02 -0.32
N ASP A 123 -18.94 -5.23 -0.63
CA ASP A 123 -18.06 -6.07 0.18
C ASP A 123 -17.59 -5.25 1.40
N ILE A 124 -18.17 -5.54 2.57
CA ILE A 124 -17.92 -4.81 3.84
C ILE A 124 -16.50 -5.08 4.38
N ARG A 125 -15.72 -5.94 3.72
CA ARG A 125 -14.28 -6.03 3.99
C ARG A 125 -13.60 -4.80 3.38
N PRO A 126 -12.85 -3.98 4.14
CA PRO A 126 -12.01 -2.97 3.51
C PRO A 126 -11.01 -3.71 2.62
N ARG A 127 -11.25 -3.65 1.29
CA ARG A 127 -10.49 -4.40 0.29
C ARG A 127 -9.08 -3.87 0.07
N SER A 128 -8.71 -2.80 0.77
CA SER A 128 -7.31 -2.42 0.95
C SER A 128 -6.95 -2.61 2.42
N PRO A 129 -6.39 -3.77 2.80
CA PRO A 129 -5.83 -3.94 4.12
C PRO A 129 -4.65 -2.97 4.37
N TRP A 130 -4.15 -2.32 3.30
CA TRP A 130 -3.23 -1.20 3.34
C TRP A 130 -3.85 0.08 3.94
N ARG A 131 -5.13 0.41 3.70
CA ARG A 131 -5.79 1.57 4.35
C ARG A 131 -5.96 1.38 5.84
N ARG A 132 -6.31 0.16 6.27
CA ARG A 132 -6.44 -0.19 7.68
C ARG A 132 -5.08 -0.15 8.38
N LEU A 133 -4.06 -0.72 7.74
CA LEU A 133 -2.68 -0.66 8.20
C LEU A 133 -2.11 0.78 8.17
N LYS A 134 -2.41 1.60 7.15
CA LYS A 134 -1.99 3.02 7.04
C LYS A 134 -2.58 3.88 8.14
N ALA A 135 -3.87 3.73 8.43
CA ALA A 135 -4.53 4.48 9.50
C ALA A 135 -3.90 4.21 10.88
N GLU A 136 -3.46 2.97 11.11
CA GLU A 136 -2.78 2.55 12.34
C GLU A 136 -1.28 2.91 12.36
N LEU A 137 -0.58 2.78 11.22
CA LEU A 137 0.82 3.16 11.06
C LEU A 137 1.05 4.68 11.09
N ALA A 138 0.10 5.48 10.62
CA ALA A 138 0.19 6.95 10.61
C ALA A 138 0.03 7.56 12.00
N ARG A 139 -0.63 6.86 12.95
CA ARG A 139 -0.88 7.34 14.31
C ARG A 139 0.27 7.09 15.28
N ALA A 140 1.17 6.15 14.98
CA ALA A 140 2.17 5.70 15.93
C ALA A 140 3.57 5.51 15.31
N GLY A 141 4.61 5.86 16.07
CA GLY A 141 6.03 5.64 15.75
C GLY A 141 6.37 4.19 15.34
N SER A 142 5.54 3.25 15.79
CA SER A 142 5.56 1.81 15.59
C SER A 142 4.11 1.30 15.44
N LEU A 143 3.89 0.08 14.96
CA LEU A 143 2.56 -0.54 15.07
C LEU A 143 2.15 -0.63 16.54
N PRO A 144 1.00 -0.09 16.97
CA PRO A 144 0.52 -0.30 18.32
C PRO A 144 0.15 -1.78 18.52
N TYR A 145 0.40 -2.28 19.73
CA TYR A 145 0.27 -3.69 20.13
C TYR A 145 -1.09 -4.37 19.78
N PRO A 146 -2.26 -3.70 19.62
CA PRO A 146 -3.49 -4.36 19.18
C PRO A 146 -3.52 -4.77 17.69
N VAL A 147 -2.78 -4.06 16.83
CA VAL A 147 -2.88 -4.21 15.37
C VAL A 147 -2.02 -5.38 14.89
N GLN A 148 -0.88 -5.62 15.55
CA GLN A 148 -0.09 -6.83 15.32
C GLN A 148 -0.88 -8.09 15.69
N ASP A 149 -1.63 -8.05 16.78
CA ASP A 149 -2.51 -9.14 17.20
C ASP A 149 -3.67 -9.35 16.22
N GLU A 150 -4.27 -8.28 15.69
CA GLU A 150 -5.31 -8.38 14.66
C GLU A 150 -4.76 -9.08 13.41
N PHE A 151 -3.61 -8.67 12.88
CA PHE A 151 -3.01 -9.31 11.70
C PHE A 151 -2.55 -10.74 11.94
N THR A 152 -1.96 -11.03 13.10
CA THR A 152 -1.57 -12.41 13.45
C THR A 152 -2.79 -13.31 13.63
N SER A 153 -3.92 -12.77 14.12
CA SER A 153 -5.19 -13.51 14.26
C SER A 153 -5.83 -13.88 12.91
N LEU A 154 -5.54 -13.12 11.84
CA LEU A 154 -6.00 -13.41 10.47
C LEU A 154 -5.26 -14.58 9.80
N LYS A 155 -4.25 -15.16 10.45
CA LYS A 155 -3.54 -16.38 9.99
C LYS A 155 -3.02 -16.23 8.55
N ALA A 156 -3.40 -17.14 7.65
CA ALA A 156 -2.93 -17.19 6.26
C ALA A 156 -3.31 -15.93 5.45
N GLU A 157 -4.54 -15.44 5.58
CA GLU A 157 -5.00 -14.25 4.86
C GLU A 157 -4.19 -13.00 5.27
N GLY A 158 -3.90 -12.86 6.56
CA GLY A 158 -3.04 -11.79 7.07
C GLY A 158 -1.61 -11.90 6.55
N PHE A 159 -1.05 -13.12 6.49
CA PHE A 159 0.30 -13.35 6.00
C PHE A 159 0.42 -13.07 4.50
N ASP A 160 -0.51 -13.59 3.70
CA ASP A 160 -0.53 -13.38 2.24
C ASP A 160 -0.62 -11.91 1.89
N PHE A 161 -1.42 -11.16 2.65
CA PHE A 161 -1.53 -9.72 2.50
C PHE A 161 -0.19 -9.00 2.75
N VAL A 162 0.45 -9.28 3.89
CA VAL A 162 1.73 -8.65 4.25
C VAL A 162 2.83 -9.02 3.26
N MET A 163 2.86 -10.27 2.79
CA MET A 163 3.83 -10.71 1.80
C MET A 163 3.62 -10.12 0.41
N ASN A 164 2.37 -9.92 -0.03
CA ASN A 164 2.09 -9.20 -1.28
C ASN A 164 2.69 -7.78 -1.25
N ILE A 165 2.56 -7.06 -0.14
CA ILE A 165 3.16 -5.72 0.03
C ILE A 165 4.68 -5.79 -0.10
N VAL A 166 5.31 -6.70 0.64
CA VAL A 166 6.76 -6.86 0.64
C VAL A 166 7.24 -7.17 -0.77
N GLU A 167 6.58 -8.09 -1.49
CA GLU A 167 6.97 -8.51 -2.83
C GLU A 167 6.74 -7.41 -3.89
N GLN A 168 5.61 -6.72 -3.84
CA GLN A 168 5.26 -5.65 -4.80
C GLN A 168 5.94 -4.32 -4.49
N ARG A 169 6.61 -4.20 -3.33
CA ARG A 169 7.25 -2.96 -2.83
C ARG A 169 6.26 -1.78 -2.75
N ASP A 170 5.02 -2.08 -2.39
CA ASP A 170 3.95 -1.08 -2.32
C ASP A 170 3.99 -0.33 -0.97
N GLY A 171 4.64 0.84 -0.94
CA GLY A 171 4.69 1.70 0.24
C GLY A 171 6.02 2.43 0.46
N SER A 172 6.06 3.29 1.48
CA SER A 172 7.31 3.93 1.93
C SER A 172 8.27 2.91 2.58
N THR A 173 9.57 3.21 2.60
CA THR A 173 10.61 2.39 3.24
C THR A 173 10.23 1.95 4.66
N ARG A 174 9.67 2.87 5.45
CA ARG A 174 9.21 2.58 6.82
C ARG A 174 8.05 1.58 6.86
N GLN A 175 7.11 1.68 5.93
CA GLN A 175 5.98 0.77 5.87
C GLN A 175 6.39 -0.63 5.41
N LEU A 176 7.31 -0.72 4.45
CA LEU A 176 7.90 -1.98 4.01
C LEU A 176 8.68 -2.66 5.14
N VAL A 177 9.45 -1.90 5.93
CA VAL A 177 10.14 -2.39 7.13
C VAL A 177 9.17 -2.97 8.16
N ASN A 178 8.06 -2.27 8.40
CA ASN A 178 7.03 -2.74 9.35
C ASN A 178 6.32 -3.99 8.84
N ALA A 179 5.94 -4.04 7.56
CA ALA A 179 5.35 -5.21 6.93
C ALA A 179 6.27 -6.43 7.04
N LEU A 180 7.55 -6.25 6.68
CA LEU A 180 8.56 -7.30 6.77
C LEU A 180 8.74 -7.80 8.22
N SER A 181 8.70 -6.89 9.19
CA SER A 181 8.76 -7.22 10.62
C SER A 181 7.54 -8.02 11.08
N VAL A 182 6.33 -7.64 10.64
CA VAL A 182 5.10 -8.38 10.95
C VAL A 182 5.14 -9.79 10.36
N ALA A 183 5.49 -9.93 9.08
CA ALA A 183 5.63 -11.24 8.43
C ALA A 183 6.60 -12.14 9.21
N PHE A 184 7.72 -11.58 9.70
CA PHE A 184 8.68 -12.32 10.50
C PHE A 184 8.13 -12.76 11.88
N THR A 185 7.30 -11.94 12.53
CA THR A 185 6.67 -12.28 13.81
C THR A 185 5.57 -13.33 13.70
N MET A 186 4.96 -13.50 12.52
CA MET A 186 3.90 -14.49 12.23
C MET A 186 4.47 -15.93 12.08
N ARG A 187 5.24 -16.37 13.09
CA ARG A 187 6.23 -17.46 13.16
C ARG A 187 5.83 -18.88 12.66
N SER A 188 4.68 -19.07 12.03
CA SER A 188 4.17 -20.38 11.60
C SER A 188 3.55 -20.39 10.20
N TRP A 189 3.54 -19.25 9.49
CA TRP A 189 2.88 -19.10 8.20
C TRP A 189 3.91 -18.90 7.09
N ASP A 190 3.84 -19.77 6.07
CA ASP A 190 4.59 -19.76 4.81
C ASP A 190 5.93 -19.00 4.82
N ARG A 191 6.85 -19.45 5.68
CA ARG A 191 8.21 -18.89 5.77
C ARG A 191 9.01 -19.06 4.48
N ILE A 192 8.57 -19.94 3.56
CA ILE A 192 9.18 -20.12 2.23
C ILE A 192 9.02 -18.86 1.41
N ARG A 193 7.83 -18.24 1.45
CA ARG A 193 7.57 -17.00 0.74
C ARG A 193 8.37 -15.84 1.30
N LEU A 194 8.34 -15.66 2.62
CA LEU A 194 9.18 -14.66 3.30
C LEU A 194 10.66 -14.86 2.94
N ALA A 195 11.11 -16.11 3.01
CA ALA A 195 12.47 -16.45 2.66
C ALA A 195 12.81 -15.95 1.26
N ARG A 196 12.10 -16.39 0.22
CA ARG A 196 12.34 -16.01 -1.19
C ARG A 196 12.53 -14.50 -1.42
N ALA A 197 11.86 -13.64 -0.65
CA ALA A 197 12.00 -12.20 -0.76
C ALA A 197 13.30 -11.65 -0.14
N LEU A 198 13.83 -12.26 0.93
CA LEU A 198 14.95 -11.74 1.73
C LEU A 198 16.24 -11.43 0.95
N PRO A 199 16.72 -12.25 -0.01
CA PRO A 199 17.96 -11.97 -0.72
C PRO A 199 17.92 -10.62 -1.44
N SER A 200 16.84 -10.36 -2.18
CA SER A 200 16.64 -9.09 -2.88
C SER A 200 16.54 -7.90 -1.93
N LEU A 201 16.05 -8.12 -0.71
CA LEU A 201 15.90 -7.09 0.32
C LEU A 201 17.22 -6.81 1.05
N CYS A 202 18.06 -7.82 1.26
CA CYS A 202 19.36 -7.68 1.93
C CYS A 202 20.38 -6.89 1.11
N ILE A 203 20.17 -6.73 -0.19
CA ILE A 203 21.03 -5.93 -1.07
C ILE A 203 20.27 -4.73 -1.69
N HIS A 204 19.12 -4.40 -1.13
CA HIS A 204 18.30 -3.30 -1.62
C HIS A 204 18.99 -1.95 -1.39
N GLU A 205 18.76 -0.95 -2.24
CA GLU A 205 19.40 0.37 -2.18
C GLU A 205 19.00 1.15 -0.91
N GLU A 206 17.72 1.10 -0.54
CA GLU A 206 17.17 1.68 0.70
C GLU A 206 17.77 1.06 1.98
N ALA A 207 18.54 1.86 2.72
CA ALA A 207 19.28 1.40 3.90
C ALA A 207 18.39 0.83 5.02
N GLY A 208 17.23 1.41 5.29
CA GLY A 208 16.34 0.94 6.35
C GLY A 208 15.72 -0.44 6.06
N LEU A 209 15.41 -0.70 4.79
CA LEU A 209 14.86 -1.98 4.35
C LEU A 209 15.94 -3.06 4.37
N ARG A 210 17.13 -2.72 3.86
CA ARG A 210 18.32 -3.57 3.91
C ARG A 210 18.68 -3.98 5.34
N GLU A 211 18.76 -3.01 6.24
CA GLU A 211 19.02 -3.20 7.66
C GLU A 211 18.06 -4.23 8.30
N THR A 212 16.76 -4.06 8.08
CA THR A 212 15.73 -4.94 8.64
C THR A 212 15.80 -6.34 8.06
N ALA A 213 16.00 -6.46 6.74
CA ALA A 213 16.11 -7.74 6.06
C ALA A 213 17.35 -8.52 6.51
N VAL A 214 18.51 -7.85 6.65
CA VAL A 214 19.75 -8.47 7.14
C VAL A 214 19.57 -8.98 8.56
N ARG A 215 18.97 -8.19 9.47
CA ARG A 215 18.66 -8.65 10.83
C ARG A 215 17.80 -9.92 10.82
N ILE A 216 16.72 -9.91 10.04
CA ILE A 216 15.81 -11.07 9.94
C ILE A 216 16.55 -12.30 9.42
N LEU A 217 17.35 -12.14 8.36
CA LEU A 217 18.15 -13.22 7.79
C LEU A 217 19.10 -13.83 8.83
N VAL A 218 19.87 -13.01 9.57
CA VAL A 218 20.80 -13.51 10.59
C VAL A 218 20.07 -14.22 11.73
N ILE A 219 18.88 -13.74 12.14
CA ILE A 219 18.07 -14.45 13.14
C ILE A 219 17.63 -15.82 12.62
N LEU A 220 17.15 -15.90 11.38
CA LEU A 220 16.73 -17.16 10.77
C LEU A 220 17.87 -18.17 10.67
N LEU A 221 19.04 -17.72 10.25
CA LEU A 221 20.23 -18.56 10.15
C LEU A 221 20.68 -19.09 11.53
N ASN A 222 20.64 -18.26 12.56
CA ASN A 222 20.93 -18.68 13.93
C ASN A 222 19.90 -19.67 14.48
N LEU A 223 18.61 -19.49 14.16
CA LEU A 223 17.56 -20.45 14.52
C LEU A 223 17.80 -21.81 13.85
N ASN A 224 18.12 -21.83 12.56
CA ASN A 224 18.44 -23.04 11.82
C ASN A 224 19.62 -23.82 12.44
N ARG A 225 20.63 -23.14 12.99
CA ARG A 225 21.74 -23.78 13.70
C ARG A 225 21.32 -24.44 15.01
N ARG A 226 20.38 -23.84 15.75
CA ARG A 226 19.96 -24.30 17.08
C ARG A 226 18.89 -25.39 17.02
N ALA A 227 18.01 -25.35 16.01
CA ALA A 227 16.88 -26.26 15.86
C ALA A 227 16.71 -26.72 14.39
N PRO A 228 17.61 -27.55 13.87
CA PRO A 228 17.63 -27.94 12.45
C PRO A 228 16.44 -28.82 12.01
N GLY A 229 15.60 -29.32 12.94
CA GLY A 229 14.37 -30.07 12.65
C GLY A 229 13.16 -29.19 12.33
N GLU A 230 13.19 -27.91 12.70
CA GLU A 230 12.21 -26.89 12.33
C GLU A 230 12.77 -26.06 11.17
N ARG A 231 13.18 -26.70 10.07
CA ARG A 231 13.91 -26.03 8.97
C ARG A 231 13.11 -24.84 8.44
N ILE A 232 13.53 -23.64 8.83
CA ILE A 232 13.11 -22.41 8.22
C ILE A 232 13.96 -22.28 6.94
N PRO A 233 13.38 -22.00 5.77
CA PRO A 233 14.13 -21.93 4.51
C PRO A 233 15.31 -20.94 4.61
N TYR A 234 16.48 -21.34 4.07
CA TYR A 234 17.86 -20.80 4.18
C TYR A 234 18.84 -21.66 5.00
N ASP A 235 19.12 -22.89 4.56
CA ASP A 235 20.19 -23.74 5.09
C ASP A 235 21.47 -23.75 4.25
N ASP A 236 21.48 -23.13 3.06
CA ASP A 236 22.69 -22.94 2.26
C ASP A 236 23.59 -21.86 2.87
N ALA A 237 24.42 -22.29 3.82
CA ALA A 237 25.35 -21.45 4.55
C ALA A 237 26.29 -20.65 3.64
N ARG A 238 26.71 -21.19 2.48
CA ARG A 238 27.65 -20.52 1.58
C ARG A 238 26.99 -19.34 0.87
N SER A 239 25.82 -19.56 0.26
CA SER A 239 25.08 -18.48 -0.40
C SER A 239 24.64 -17.41 0.59
N CYS A 240 24.23 -17.81 1.80
CA CYS A 240 23.88 -16.85 2.84
C CYS A 240 25.09 -16.05 3.33
N ALA A 241 26.26 -16.67 3.46
CA ALA A 241 27.48 -15.97 3.83
C ALA A 241 27.93 -14.97 2.74
N ALA A 242 27.79 -15.32 1.46
CA ALA A 242 28.04 -14.41 0.35
C ALA A 242 27.09 -13.21 0.38
N LEU A 243 25.79 -13.47 0.53
CA LEU A 243 24.76 -12.44 0.63
C LEU A 243 24.98 -11.48 1.81
N LEU A 244 25.37 -12.00 2.98
CA LEU A 244 25.69 -11.16 4.13
C LEU A 244 26.89 -10.25 3.85
N ARG A 245 27.97 -10.78 3.25
CA ARG A 245 29.14 -9.95 2.89
C ARG A 245 28.78 -8.84 1.90
N GLU A 246 27.94 -9.14 0.94
CA GLU A 246 27.43 -8.17 -0.03
C GLU A 246 26.58 -7.08 0.64
N ALA A 247 25.65 -7.48 1.50
CA ALA A 247 24.83 -6.55 2.28
C ALA A 247 25.66 -5.62 3.17
N LEU A 248 26.72 -6.15 3.81
CA LEU A 248 27.66 -5.36 4.61
C LEU A 248 28.44 -4.36 3.75
N ALA A 249 28.85 -4.74 2.54
CA ALA A 249 29.55 -3.84 1.62
C ALA A 249 28.67 -2.66 1.17
N LEU A 250 27.35 -2.86 1.09
CA LEU A 250 26.36 -1.81 0.82
C LEU A 250 26.04 -0.94 2.05
N GLY A 251 26.57 -1.31 3.22
CA GLY A 251 26.43 -0.57 4.48
C GLY A 251 25.15 -0.89 5.25
N VAL A 252 25.29 -1.21 6.54
CA VAL A 252 24.21 -1.43 7.51
C VAL A 252 24.58 -0.74 8.83
N GLN A 253 23.67 -0.69 9.81
CA GLN A 253 24.01 -0.10 11.10
C GLN A 253 25.01 -0.96 11.88
N GLU A 254 25.86 -0.33 12.71
CA GLU A 254 26.95 -0.96 13.46
C GLU A 254 26.50 -2.21 14.25
N ASN A 255 25.35 -2.13 14.92
CA ASN A 255 24.80 -3.26 15.68
C ASN A 255 24.46 -4.47 14.80
N THR A 256 23.96 -4.24 13.59
CA THR A 256 23.59 -5.30 12.64
C THR A 256 24.80 -5.83 11.92
N GLU A 257 25.76 -4.97 11.62
CA GLU A 257 27.05 -5.37 11.10
C GLU A 257 27.77 -6.32 12.06
N ALA A 258 27.88 -5.93 13.34
CA ALA A 258 28.48 -6.78 14.37
C ALA A 258 27.78 -8.14 14.44
N PHE A 259 26.45 -8.15 14.44
CA PHE A 259 25.65 -9.38 14.50
C PHE A 259 25.83 -10.29 13.27
N ALA A 260 25.89 -9.72 12.07
CA ALA A 260 26.15 -10.47 10.85
C ALA A 260 27.60 -11.02 10.82
N ARG A 261 28.58 -10.24 11.28
CA ARG A 261 29.99 -10.66 11.36
C ARG A 261 30.20 -11.79 12.36
N GLU A 262 29.51 -11.77 13.49
CA GLU A 262 29.53 -12.87 14.46
C GLU A 262 29.06 -14.18 13.83
N TYR A 263 27.95 -14.15 13.08
CA TYR A 263 27.46 -15.32 12.36
C TYR A 263 28.47 -15.85 11.32
N LEU A 264 29.08 -14.94 10.55
CA LEU A 264 30.11 -15.28 9.54
C LEU A 264 31.37 -15.89 10.17
N ALA A 265 31.80 -15.41 11.34
CA ALA A 265 32.97 -15.97 12.03
C ALA A 265 32.73 -17.41 12.51
N LEU A 266 31.49 -17.75 12.85
CA LEU A 266 31.09 -19.08 13.29
C LEU A 266 30.77 -20.04 12.14
N THR A 267 30.86 -19.59 10.88
CA THR A 267 30.43 -20.35 9.69
C THR A 267 31.44 -20.13 8.55
N PRO A 268 32.50 -20.97 8.44
CA PRO A 268 33.57 -20.78 7.46
C PRO A 268 33.11 -20.96 6.00
#